data_AF-A0A5W0Q6W2-F1
#
_entry.id   AF-A0A5W0Q6W2-F1
#
_cell.length_a   1.000
_cell.length_b   1.000
_cell.length_c   1.000
_cell.angle_alpha   90.00
_cell.angle_beta   90.00
_cell.angle_gamma   90.00
#
_symmetry.space_group_name_H-M   'P 1'
#
loop_
_entity.id
_entity.type
_entity.pdbx_description
1 polymer ?
#
loop_
_entity_poly.entity_id
_entity_poly.type
_entity_poly.pdbx_seq_one_letter_code
_entity_poly.pdbx_strand_id
1 'polypeptide(L)'
;MSFVNELSIEDNAAPPSATAKITAQRIGNLLRNRYQDFIHKREAGNGTWSNSDFLSFKNACDKLQSEEYERFDEILREKQSDISMALSSFDYKFLFVMMHTGKKGAAENILSDMKQWQRELNLASLIADNTPNDDLPFQVHLVSAEDIQQWLAAGTRSSVDLDDVEIEKYGQIDEPHQAFYGLVSGDQIADWWKIYGTRLFTKNIRNLLGKTEVNDAIKVTASQNPELFWYYNNGITLLVNSVEPHRRNASRGFERGCFRFTDVSVINGAQTVSSLGMMAGSVGENLSNIKISARFIKLSGNEDIANSITKANNFQNRVLGRDFASQR
;
A
#
# COMPACT_ATOMS: atom_id res chain seq x y z
N MET A 1 7.05 5.01 -2.54
CA MET A 1 7.57 6.27 -3.11
C MET A 1 8.28 6.99 -2.00
N SER A 2 9.47 7.55 -2.22
CA SER A 2 10.20 8.24 -1.16
C SER A 2 9.60 9.63 -0.91
N PHE A 3 9.46 10.01 0.36
CA PHE A 3 9.06 11.38 0.72
C PHE A 3 10.23 12.33 0.48
N VAL A 4 9.95 13.60 0.19
CA VAL A 4 11.01 14.64 0.13
C VAL A 4 11.78 14.71 1.47
N ASN A 5 11.13 14.35 2.57
CA ASN A 5 11.73 14.28 3.91
C ASN A 5 12.79 13.17 4.06
N GLU A 6 12.82 12.18 3.17
CA GLU A 6 13.77 11.05 3.19
C GLU A 6 15.00 11.28 2.29
N LEU A 7 15.04 12.39 1.54
CA LEU A 7 16.16 12.76 0.67
C LEU A 7 17.21 13.57 1.45
N SER A 8 18.48 13.18 1.30
CA SER A 8 19.66 13.80 1.90
C SER A 8 20.51 14.54 0.87
N ILE A 9 21.40 15.44 1.33
CA ILE A 9 22.35 16.15 0.46
C ILE A 9 23.39 15.17 -0.12
N GLU A 10 23.72 14.10 0.62
CA GLU A 10 24.69 13.07 0.21
C GLU A 10 24.22 12.26 -1.00
N ASP A 11 22.91 12.22 -1.26
CA ASP A 11 22.33 11.59 -2.46
C ASP A 11 22.76 12.29 -3.78
N ASN A 12 23.35 13.50 -3.71
CA ASN A 12 23.90 14.25 -4.84
C ASN A 12 25.43 14.13 -5.03
N ALA A 13 26.14 13.30 -4.25
CA ALA A 13 27.60 13.44 -4.08
C ALA A 13 28.49 12.99 -5.27
N ALA A 14 27.95 12.50 -6.40
CA ALA A 14 28.80 11.99 -7.50
C ALA A 14 28.34 12.41 -8.92
N PRO A 15 29.23 12.97 -9.76
CA PRO A 15 28.93 13.25 -11.16
C PRO A 15 28.58 11.96 -11.93
N PRO A 16 27.79 12.06 -13.01
CA PRO A 16 27.19 10.91 -13.69
C PRO A 16 28.23 10.07 -14.44
N SER A 17 28.15 8.74 -14.28
CA SER A 17 28.57 7.81 -15.32
C SER A 17 27.53 7.84 -16.44
N ALA A 18 27.96 8.03 -17.69
CA ALA A 18 27.07 8.17 -18.84
C ALA A 18 26.02 7.04 -18.90
N THR A 19 24.75 7.41 -18.81
CA THR A 19 23.57 6.55 -18.96
C THR A 19 23.34 6.06 -20.40
N ALA A 20 24.33 6.22 -21.29
CA ALA A 20 24.32 5.72 -22.67
C ALA A 20 24.19 4.18 -22.78
N LYS A 21 24.23 3.46 -21.66
CA LYS A 21 23.93 2.01 -21.58
C LYS A 21 22.52 1.69 -21.09
N ILE A 22 21.58 2.65 -21.05
CA ILE A 22 20.16 2.31 -21.05
C ILE A 22 19.81 1.86 -22.47
N THR A 23 20.21 0.63 -22.81
CA THR A 23 19.51 -0.11 -23.83
C THR A 23 18.12 -0.32 -23.26
N ALA A 24 17.15 0.49 -23.68
CA ALA A 24 15.74 0.24 -23.40
C ALA A 24 15.50 -1.25 -23.68
N GLN A 25 15.24 -2.05 -22.64
CA GLN A 25 14.63 -3.35 -22.88
C GLN A 25 13.32 -3.03 -23.58
N ARG A 26 13.25 -3.49 -24.83
CA ARG A 26 12.34 -3.05 -25.86
C ARG A 26 10.93 -3.55 -25.52
N ILE A 27 10.27 -2.91 -24.57
CA ILE A 27 8.84 -3.13 -24.30
C ILE A 27 8.13 -2.66 -25.56
N GLY A 28 7.40 -3.58 -26.20
CA GLY A 28 6.96 -3.48 -27.59
C GLY A 28 6.23 -2.20 -28.01
N ASN A 29 5.99 -2.08 -29.32
CA ASN A 29 5.55 -0.86 -30.01
C ASN A 29 4.26 -0.19 -29.48
N LEU A 30 3.49 -0.86 -28.63
CA LEU A 30 2.18 -0.41 -28.11
C LEU A 30 2.26 0.84 -27.22
N LEU A 31 3.15 0.87 -26.23
CA LEU A 31 3.28 2.03 -25.33
C LEU A 31 3.87 3.23 -26.05
N ARG A 32 4.84 2.99 -26.94
CA ARG A 32 5.43 4.03 -27.78
C ARG A 32 4.35 4.67 -28.66
N ASN A 33 3.61 3.89 -29.44
CA ASN A 33 2.60 4.43 -30.34
C ASN A 33 1.49 5.20 -29.61
N ARG A 34 1.13 4.79 -28.38
CA ARG A 34 0.09 5.45 -27.59
C ARG A 34 0.52 6.79 -27.00
N TYR A 35 1.80 6.92 -26.63
CA TYR A 35 2.28 8.10 -25.89
C TYR A 35 3.30 8.94 -26.65
N GLN A 36 3.70 8.55 -27.88
CA GLN A 36 4.74 9.23 -28.65
C GLN A 36 4.43 10.69 -28.98
N ASP A 37 3.15 11.02 -29.17
CA ASP A 37 2.74 12.41 -29.43
C ASP A 37 2.73 13.28 -28.16
N PHE A 38 2.74 12.65 -26.98
CA PHE A 38 2.85 13.31 -25.66
C PHE A 38 4.27 13.32 -25.10
N ILE A 39 5.20 12.56 -25.72
CA ILE A 39 6.61 12.60 -25.37
C ILE A 39 7.21 13.86 -26.01
N HIS A 40 7.22 14.96 -25.26
CA HIS A 40 8.02 16.12 -25.61
C HIS A 40 9.50 15.69 -25.65
N LYS A 41 10.03 15.48 -26.86
CA LYS A 41 11.46 15.23 -27.10
C LYS A 41 12.26 16.49 -26.76
N ARG A 42 12.44 16.78 -25.48
CA ARG A 42 13.63 17.48 -25.02
C ARG A 42 14.73 16.44 -24.96
N GLU A 43 15.88 16.76 -25.56
CA GLU A 43 17.10 15.98 -25.41
C GLU A 43 17.26 15.62 -23.92
N ALA A 44 17.50 14.34 -23.62
CA ALA A 44 17.72 13.88 -22.26
C ALA A 44 19.03 14.48 -21.74
N GLY A 45 18.97 15.73 -21.30
CA GLY A 45 20.04 16.37 -20.56
C GLY A 45 20.18 15.74 -19.18
N ASN A 46 21.36 15.90 -18.57
CA ASN A 46 21.61 15.53 -17.17
C ASN A 46 20.87 16.46 -16.16
N GLY A 47 19.78 17.11 -16.59
CA GLY A 47 19.07 18.12 -15.81
C GLY A 47 18.24 17.49 -14.71
N THR A 48 18.52 17.88 -13.47
CA THR A 48 17.56 17.80 -12.37
C THR A 48 16.57 18.97 -12.48
N TRP A 49 15.47 18.94 -11.71
CA TRP A 49 14.57 20.11 -11.61
C TRP A 49 15.35 21.36 -11.16
N SER A 50 15.02 22.50 -11.76
CA SER A 50 15.47 23.82 -11.29
C SER A 50 14.43 24.44 -10.36
N ASN A 51 14.80 25.51 -9.65
CA ASN A 51 13.85 26.23 -8.80
C ASN A 51 12.70 26.84 -9.62
N SER A 52 12.96 27.34 -10.83
CA SER A 52 11.90 27.85 -11.71
C SER A 52 10.91 26.76 -12.13
N ASP A 53 11.38 25.54 -12.31
CA ASP A 53 10.50 24.42 -12.66
C ASP A 53 9.62 24.04 -11.46
N PHE A 54 10.17 24.02 -10.25
CA PHE A 54 9.41 23.80 -9.01
C PHE A 54 8.35 24.88 -8.78
N LEU A 55 8.71 26.16 -8.92
CA LEU A 55 7.76 27.26 -8.76
C LEU A 55 6.63 27.20 -9.79
N SER A 56 6.94 26.81 -11.03
CA SER A 56 5.93 26.62 -12.07
C SER A 56 4.97 25.48 -11.72
N PHE A 57 5.50 24.37 -11.21
CA PHE A 57 4.70 23.23 -10.75
C PHE A 57 3.81 23.60 -9.56
N LYS A 58 4.38 24.24 -8.52
CA LYS A 58 3.62 24.74 -7.36
C LYS A 58 2.46 25.63 -7.79
N ASN A 59 2.73 26.62 -8.65
CA ASN A 59 1.70 27.52 -9.19
C ASN A 59 0.60 26.74 -9.92
N ALA A 60 0.95 25.75 -10.75
CA ALA A 60 -0.03 24.90 -11.40
C ALA A 60 -0.90 24.14 -10.36
N CYS A 61 -0.31 23.57 -9.32
CA CYS A 61 -1.06 22.90 -8.26
C CYS A 61 -2.00 23.84 -7.49
N ASP A 62 -1.55 25.06 -7.18
CA ASP A 62 -2.38 26.08 -6.50
C ASP A 62 -3.60 26.46 -7.36
N LYS A 63 -3.40 26.53 -8.68
CA LYS A 63 -4.46 26.83 -9.65
C LYS A 63 -5.47 25.71 -9.79
N LEU A 64 -5.00 24.46 -9.70
CA LEU A 64 -5.85 23.27 -9.70
C LEU A 64 -6.69 23.20 -8.41
N GLN A 65 -6.10 23.52 -7.25
CA GLN A 65 -6.84 23.60 -5.98
C GLN A 65 -7.86 24.75 -5.96
N SER A 66 -7.58 25.83 -6.69
CA SER A 66 -8.50 26.97 -6.86
C SER A 66 -9.56 26.74 -7.93
N GLU A 67 -9.66 25.52 -8.47
CA GLU A 67 -10.61 25.13 -9.52
C GLU A 67 -10.51 25.95 -10.82
N GLU A 68 -9.35 26.53 -11.12
CA GLU A 68 -9.05 27.26 -12.38
C GLU A 68 -8.75 26.28 -13.53
N TYR A 69 -9.65 25.31 -13.77
CA TYR A 69 -9.46 24.21 -14.72
C TYR A 69 -9.30 24.67 -16.17
N GLU A 70 -9.87 25.82 -16.54
CA GLU A 70 -9.79 26.40 -17.87
C GLU A 70 -8.36 26.72 -18.33
N ARG A 71 -7.43 26.86 -17.37
CA ARG A 71 -6.01 27.15 -17.62
C ARG A 71 -5.21 25.91 -18.02
N PHE A 72 -5.79 24.72 -17.90
CA PHE A 72 -5.13 23.44 -18.19
C PHE A 72 -5.58 22.87 -19.53
N ASP A 73 -4.88 21.82 -19.96
CA ASP A 73 -5.18 21.11 -21.20
C ASP A 73 -6.50 20.32 -21.10
N GLU A 74 -6.91 19.76 -22.24
CA GLU A 74 -8.16 18.99 -22.33
C GLU A 74 -8.15 17.76 -21.43
N ILE A 75 -7.01 17.09 -21.33
CA ILE A 75 -6.83 15.88 -20.51
C ILE A 75 -7.16 16.16 -19.04
N LEU A 76 -6.65 17.27 -18.49
CA LEU A 76 -6.92 17.63 -17.11
C LEU A 76 -8.36 18.15 -16.92
N ARG A 77 -8.87 18.96 -17.86
CA ARG A 77 -10.24 19.46 -17.80
C ARG A 77 -11.29 18.35 -17.80
N GLU A 78 -11.06 17.27 -18.56
CA GLU A 78 -11.93 16.07 -18.52
C GLU A 78 -12.02 15.43 -17.12
N LYS A 79 -11.04 15.68 -16.25
CA LYS A 79 -10.98 15.17 -14.87
C LYS A 79 -11.48 16.15 -13.81
N GLN A 80 -11.95 17.34 -14.19
CA GLN A 80 -12.33 18.39 -13.24
C GLN A 80 -13.37 17.93 -12.20
N SER A 81 -14.36 17.12 -12.61
CA SER A 81 -15.40 16.64 -11.71
C SER A 81 -14.86 15.68 -10.65
N ASP A 82 -13.93 14.79 -11.04
CA ASP A 82 -13.28 13.85 -10.13
C ASP A 82 -12.38 14.60 -9.14
N ILE A 83 -11.64 15.59 -9.63
CA ILE A 83 -10.72 16.41 -8.83
C ILE A 83 -11.50 17.25 -7.81
N SER A 84 -12.56 17.95 -8.21
CA SER A 84 -13.39 18.76 -7.31
C SER A 84 -14.06 17.91 -6.22
N MET A 85 -14.53 16.71 -6.59
CA MET A 85 -15.08 15.74 -5.63
C MET A 85 -14.02 15.29 -4.61
N ALA A 86 -12.80 15.00 -5.07
CA ALA A 86 -11.71 14.62 -4.19
C ALA A 86 -11.30 15.76 -3.26
N LEU A 87 -11.23 17.01 -3.75
CA LEU A 87 -10.84 18.18 -2.96
C LEU A 87 -11.87 18.51 -1.87
N SER A 88 -13.14 18.19 -2.13
CA SER A 88 -14.25 18.38 -1.18
C SER A 88 -14.40 17.23 -0.17
N SER A 89 -13.60 16.17 -0.27
CA SER A 89 -13.71 14.97 0.55
C SER A 89 -12.49 14.78 1.45
N PHE A 90 -12.75 14.49 2.72
CA PHE A 90 -11.71 14.16 3.71
C PHE A 90 -11.12 12.76 3.55
N ASP A 91 -11.68 11.94 2.64
CA ASP A 91 -11.28 10.54 2.46
C ASP A 91 -10.11 10.37 1.48
N TYR A 92 -9.69 11.45 0.82
CA TYR A 92 -8.63 11.43 -0.19
C TYR A 92 -7.33 12.02 0.35
N LYS A 93 -6.22 11.42 -0.11
CA LYS A 93 -4.87 12.00 0.02
C LYS A 93 -4.42 12.50 -1.35
N PHE A 94 -3.81 13.67 -1.36
CA PHE A 94 -3.24 14.32 -2.53
C PHE A 94 -1.74 14.09 -2.58
N LEU A 95 -1.28 13.45 -3.65
CA LEU A 95 0.13 13.22 -3.91
C LEU A 95 0.60 14.14 -5.04
N PHE A 96 1.41 15.13 -4.71
CA PHE A 96 2.09 15.98 -5.67
C PHE A 96 3.44 15.37 -6.03
N VAL A 97 3.50 14.69 -7.17
CA VAL A 97 4.68 13.92 -7.58
C VAL A 97 5.42 14.64 -8.71
N MET A 98 6.63 15.10 -8.43
CA MET A 98 7.53 15.68 -9.40
C MET A 98 8.52 14.63 -9.90
N MET A 99 8.53 14.38 -11.21
CA MET A 99 9.35 13.33 -11.82
C MET A 99 10.48 13.91 -12.67
N HIS A 100 11.70 13.37 -12.59
CA HIS A 100 12.81 13.74 -13.49
C HIS A 100 13.65 12.54 -13.95
N THR A 101 14.39 12.75 -15.03
CA THR A 101 15.28 11.75 -15.64
C THR A 101 16.70 11.74 -15.07
N GLY A 102 16.99 12.59 -14.08
CA GLY A 102 18.29 12.65 -13.39
C GLY A 102 18.50 11.55 -12.34
N LYS A 103 19.62 11.60 -11.63
CA LYS A 103 19.89 10.77 -10.44
C LYS A 103 18.98 11.15 -9.28
N LYS A 104 18.90 10.29 -8.26
CA LYS A 104 18.15 10.58 -7.03
C LYS A 104 18.59 11.90 -6.39
N GLY A 105 17.61 12.68 -5.92
CA GLY A 105 17.84 13.95 -5.23
C GLY A 105 17.60 15.21 -6.07
N ALA A 106 17.62 16.36 -5.40
CA ALA A 106 17.57 17.70 -6.01
C ALA A 106 18.47 18.65 -5.22
N ALA A 107 18.69 19.86 -5.74
CA ALA A 107 19.43 20.89 -5.03
C ALA A 107 18.78 21.20 -3.67
N GLU A 108 19.61 21.47 -2.65
CA GLU A 108 19.16 21.63 -1.25
C GLU A 108 18.06 22.67 -1.09
N ASN A 109 18.18 23.80 -1.81
CA ASN A 109 17.17 24.85 -1.81
C ASN A 109 15.81 24.37 -2.33
N ILE A 110 15.79 23.55 -3.38
CA ILE A 110 14.56 22.98 -3.95
C ILE A 110 13.93 22.00 -2.96
N LEU A 111 14.73 21.13 -2.35
CA LEU A 111 14.25 20.20 -1.33
C LEU A 111 13.68 20.97 -0.13
N SER A 112 14.34 22.03 0.33
CA SER A 112 13.85 22.89 1.39
C SER A 112 12.50 23.53 1.04
N ASP A 113 12.38 24.10 -0.16
CA ASP A 113 11.16 24.76 -0.62
C ASP A 113 10.00 23.76 -0.79
N MET A 114 10.27 22.54 -1.27
CA MET A 114 9.29 21.45 -1.34
C MET A 114 8.82 21.02 0.06
N LYS A 115 9.73 20.87 1.02
CA LYS A 115 9.39 20.55 2.42
C LYS A 115 8.56 21.66 3.06
N GLN A 116 8.91 22.92 2.79
CA GLN A 116 8.14 24.07 3.25
C GLN A 116 6.74 24.06 2.65
N TRP A 117 6.60 23.85 1.35
CA TRP A 117 5.30 23.82 0.70
C TRP A 117 4.39 22.69 1.21
N GLN A 118 4.94 21.49 1.42
CA GLN A 118 4.17 20.41 2.07
C GLN A 118 3.65 20.82 3.45
N ARG A 119 4.48 21.49 4.27
CA ARG A 119 4.03 22.01 5.58
C ARG A 119 2.93 23.05 5.43
N GLU A 120 3.08 24.00 4.51
CA GLU A 120 2.07 25.04 4.23
C GLU A 120 0.70 24.44 3.88
N LEU A 121 0.66 23.45 2.98
CA LEU A 121 -0.58 22.77 2.57
C LEU A 121 -1.29 22.08 3.74
N ASN A 122 -0.52 21.35 4.57
CA ASN A 122 -1.09 20.61 5.70
C ASN A 122 -1.48 21.53 6.86
N LEU A 123 -0.73 22.62 7.09
CA LEU A 123 -1.10 23.66 8.06
C LEU A 123 -2.39 24.38 7.67
N ALA A 124 -2.54 24.75 6.39
CA ALA A 124 -3.78 25.33 5.87
C ALA A 124 -4.99 24.39 6.05
N SER A 125 -4.72 23.08 6.14
CA SER A 125 -5.71 22.03 6.39
C SER A 125 -5.88 21.68 7.87
N LEU A 126 -5.31 22.48 8.79
CA LEU A 126 -5.37 22.30 10.24
C LEU A 126 -4.82 20.95 10.75
N ILE A 127 -3.88 20.37 10.03
CA ILE A 127 -3.21 19.12 10.42
C ILE A 127 -2.15 19.43 11.49
N ALA A 128 -2.05 18.59 12.51
CA ALA A 128 -1.06 18.74 13.58
C ALA A 128 0.37 18.53 13.06
N ASP A 129 1.31 19.37 13.50
CA ASP A 129 2.72 19.34 13.08
C ASP A 129 3.43 17.99 13.33
N ASN A 130 2.95 17.21 14.31
CA ASN A 130 3.52 15.90 14.68
C ASN A 130 2.91 14.72 13.90
N THR A 131 2.11 14.98 12.86
CA THR A 131 1.50 13.92 12.05
C THR A 131 2.58 13.19 11.24
N PRO A 132 2.67 11.85 11.30
CA PRO A 132 3.61 11.09 10.48
C PRO A 132 3.43 11.40 8.98
N ASN A 133 4.53 11.41 8.22
CA ASN A 133 4.49 11.76 6.79
C ASN A 133 3.51 10.91 5.97
N ASP A 134 3.43 9.61 6.27
CA ASP A 134 2.51 8.67 5.63
C ASP A 134 1.03 9.05 5.82
N ASP A 135 0.72 9.75 6.92
CA ASP A 135 -0.63 10.12 7.33
C ASP A 135 -1.04 11.51 6.84
N LEU A 136 -0.12 12.29 6.27
CA LEU A 136 -0.43 13.62 5.75
C LEU A 136 -1.42 13.55 4.57
N PRO A 137 -2.47 14.39 4.56
CA PRO A 137 -3.40 14.47 3.44
C PRO A 137 -2.76 15.06 2.19
N PHE A 138 -1.82 16.00 2.33
CA PHE A 138 -1.06 16.54 1.20
C PHE A 138 0.40 16.10 1.30
N GLN A 139 0.87 15.35 0.30
CA GLN A 139 2.23 14.82 0.26
C GLN A 139 2.92 15.32 -1.00
N VAL A 140 4.15 15.79 -0.85
CA VAL A 140 4.99 16.25 -1.95
C VAL A 140 6.12 15.24 -2.11
N HIS A 141 6.30 14.74 -3.34
CA HIS A 141 7.29 13.74 -3.68
C HIS A 141 8.18 14.23 -4.82
N LEU A 142 9.46 13.92 -4.72
CA LEU A 142 10.40 13.99 -5.82
C LEU A 142 10.79 12.57 -6.21
N VAL A 143 10.70 12.25 -7.50
CA VAL A 143 10.93 10.91 -8.02
C VAL A 143 11.88 10.99 -9.21
N SER A 144 13.03 10.33 -9.08
CA SER A 144 14.00 10.23 -10.16
C SER A 144 13.77 8.98 -11.02
N ALA A 145 14.38 8.95 -12.21
CA ALA A 145 14.42 7.74 -13.03
C ALA A 145 15.14 6.59 -12.32
N GLU A 146 16.12 6.89 -11.46
CA GLU A 146 16.80 5.89 -10.62
C GLU A 146 15.85 5.33 -9.56
N ASP A 147 15.02 6.15 -8.92
CA ASP A 147 13.98 5.68 -8.00
C ASP A 147 12.98 4.78 -8.73
N ILE A 148 12.55 5.17 -9.93
CA ILE A 148 11.65 4.36 -10.77
C ILE A 148 12.33 3.04 -11.15
N GLN A 149 13.61 3.06 -11.55
CA GLN A 149 14.35 1.84 -11.87
C GLN A 149 14.55 0.96 -10.66
N GLN A 150 14.86 1.52 -9.49
CA GLN A 150 14.93 0.79 -8.24
C GLN A 150 13.55 0.22 -7.87
N TRP A 151 12.46 0.93 -8.08
CA TRP A 151 11.10 0.43 -7.84
C TRP A 151 10.63 -0.57 -8.88
N LEU A 152 11.15 -0.53 -10.10
CA LEU A 152 10.90 -1.52 -11.15
C LEU A 152 11.77 -2.77 -10.95
N ALA A 153 13.00 -2.61 -10.47
CA ALA A 153 13.90 -3.71 -10.09
C ALA A 153 13.45 -4.35 -8.75
N ALA A 154 12.99 -3.56 -7.80
CA ALA A 154 12.21 -4.02 -6.64
C ALA A 154 10.75 -4.37 -7.02
N GLY A 155 10.37 -4.03 -8.25
CA GLY A 155 9.07 -4.26 -8.89
C GLY A 155 9.00 -5.56 -9.67
N THR A 156 10.11 -6.29 -9.80
CA THR A 156 10.07 -7.71 -9.45
C THR A 156 9.64 -7.76 -7.99
N ARG A 157 8.31 -7.77 -7.75
CA ARG A 157 7.68 -7.89 -6.42
C ARG A 157 8.62 -8.72 -5.57
N SER A 158 9.19 -8.15 -4.52
CA SER A 158 9.66 -9.01 -3.43
C SER A 158 8.38 -9.67 -2.93
N SER A 159 8.05 -10.83 -3.49
CA SER A 159 6.85 -11.58 -3.20
C SER A 159 6.81 -11.75 -1.69
N VAL A 160 5.64 -11.53 -1.11
CA VAL A 160 5.44 -11.90 0.28
C VAL A 160 5.24 -13.40 0.27
N ASP A 161 6.30 -14.13 0.63
CA ASP A 161 6.26 -15.58 0.70
C ASP A 161 6.19 -15.96 2.17
N LEU A 162 5.11 -16.66 2.53
CA LEU A 162 4.91 -17.16 3.87
C LEU A 162 5.31 -18.63 3.87
N ASP A 163 6.50 -18.89 4.39
CA ASP A 163 7.01 -20.23 4.61
C ASP A 163 6.48 -20.78 5.95
N ASP A 164 6.32 -22.10 6.02
CA ASP A 164 5.93 -22.84 7.23
C ASP A 164 4.65 -22.39 7.95
N VAL A 165 3.64 -21.92 7.20
CA VAL A 165 2.34 -21.51 7.76
C VAL A 165 1.61 -22.71 8.35
N GLU A 166 1.42 -22.71 9.66
CA GLU A 166 0.64 -23.72 10.38
C GLU A 166 -0.84 -23.31 10.44
N ILE A 167 -1.69 -24.16 9.88
CA ILE A 167 -3.15 -24.01 9.89
C ILE A 167 -3.75 -25.15 10.72
N GLU A 168 -4.43 -24.80 11.80
CA GLU A 168 -5.19 -25.72 12.64
C GLU A 168 -6.61 -25.89 12.10
N LYS A 169 -7.15 -27.11 12.22
CA LYS A 169 -8.51 -27.48 11.77
C LYS A 169 -8.77 -27.03 10.33
N TYR A 170 -7.82 -27.34 9.45
CA TYR A 170 -7.84 -26.80 8.09
C TYR A 170 -8.78 -27.59 7.18
N GLY A 171 -9.39 -26.88 6.23
CA GLY A 171 -10.14 -27.45 5.11
C GLY A 171 -9.60 -26.96 3.77
N GLN A 172 -10.03 -27.62 2.70
CA GLN A 172 -9.67 -27.27 1.33
C GLN A 172 -10.94 -27.20 0.46
N ILE A 173 -10.92 -26.26 -0.49
CA ILE A 173 -11.85 -26.16 -1.60
C ILE A 173 -11.01 -26.34 -2.87
N ASP A 174 -11.46 -27.17 -3.80
CA ASP A 174 -10.75 -27.40 -5.06
C ASP A 174 -11.29 -26.53 -6.20
N GLU A 175 -12.61 -26.35 -6.26
CA GLU A 175 -13.33 -25.69 -7.36
C GLU A 175 -14.26 -24.56 -6.85
N PRO A 176 -14.48 -23.48 -7.62
CA PRO A 176 -13.86 -23.15 -8.91
C PRO A 176 -12.41 -22.61 -8.78
N HIS A 177 -11.99 -22.29 -7.56
CA HIS A 177 -10.64 -21.86 -7.24
C HIS A 177 -10.16 -22.58 -6.00
N GLN A 178 -8.94 -23.11 -6.09
CA GLN A 178 -8.33 -23.79 -4.96
C GLN A 178 -8.20 -22.81 -3.78
N ALA A 179 -8.68 -23.21 -2.60
CA ALA A 179 -8.56 -22.42 -1.40
C ALA A 179 -8.33 -23.31 -0.18
N PHE A 180 -7.63 -22.77 0.81
CA PHE A 180 -7.42 -23.38 2.11
C PHE A 180 -7.97 -22.46 3.18
N TYR A 181 -8.53 -23.02 4.24
CA TYR A 181 -9.05 -22.22 5.34
C TYR A 181 -8.88 -22.96 6.67
N GLY A 182 -8.87 -22.22 7.77
CA GLY A 182 -8.73 -22.80 9.10
C GLY A 182 -8.33 -21.74 10.11
N LEU A 183 -7.66 -22.15 11.19
CA LEU A 183 -7.21 -21.27 12.26
C LEU A 183 -5.70 -21.04 12.18
N VAL A 184 -5.31 -19.76 12.19
CA VAL A 184 -3.91 -19.31 12.33
C VAL A 184 -3.76 -18.66 13.70
N SER A 185 -2.59 -18.82 14.31
CA SER A 185 -2.29 -18.28 15.63
C SER A 185 -1.77 -16.84 15.55
N GLY A 186 -1.99 -16.06 16.61
CA GLY A 186 -1.62 -14.63 16.64
C GLY A 186 -0.12 -14.36 16.53
N ASP A 187 0.72 -15.28 17.01
CA ASP A 187 2.18 -15.23 16.89
C ASP A 187 2.64 -15.32 15.43
N GLN A 188 2.05 -16.21 14.62
CA GLN A 188 2.33 -16.27 13.18
C GLN A 188 1.99 -14.94 12.48
N ILE A 189 0.85 -14.33 12.83
CA ILE A 189 0.47 -13.01 12.27
C ILE A 189 1.46 -11.92 12.69
N ALA A 190 1.91 -11.94 13.94
CA ALA A 190 2.90 -11.00 14.44
C ALA A 190 4.24 -11.15 13.70
N ASP A 191 4.67 -12.38 13.44
CA ASP A 191 5.90 -12.66 12.67
C ASP A 191 5.79 -12.20 11.22
N TRP A 192 4.66 -12.46 10.55
CA TRP A 192 4.42 -11.96 9.19
C TRP A 192 4.50 -10.44 9.15
N TRP A 193 3.87 -9.76 10.12
CA TRP A 193 3.91 -8.31 10.22
C TRP A 193 5.33 -7.79 10.48
N LYS A 194 6.08 -8.44 11.37
CA LYS A 194 7.45 -8.06 11.69
C LYS A 194 8.37 -8.14 10.48
N ILE A 195 8.19 -9.15 9.63
CA ILE A 195 9.02 -9.36 8.43
C ILE A 195 8.58 -8.47 7.27
N TYR A 196 7.27 -8.39 7.00
CA TYR A 196 6.75 -7.80 5.77
C TYR A 196 6.03 -6.46 5.97
N GLY A 197 5.54 -6.16 7.17
CA GLY A 197 4.82 -4.93 7.49
C GLY A 197 3.67 -4.66 6.52
N THR A 198 3.57 -3.43 6.03
CA THR A 198 2.52 -2.99 5.11
C THR A 198 2.57 -3.69 3.75
N ARG A 199 3.67 -4.38 3.38
CA ARG A 199 3.76 -5.16 2.13
C ARG A 199 2.77 -6.32 2.09
N LEU A 200 2.27 -6.77 3.24
CA LEU A 200 1.18 -7.74 3.34
C LEU A 200 -0.12 -7.25 2.67
N PHE A 201 -0.27 -5.95 2.42
CA PHE A 201 -1.52 -5.34 1.94
C PHE A 201 -1.43 -4.81 0.50
N THR A 202 -0.45 -5.22 -0.30
CA THR A 202 -0.21 -4.65 -1.64
C THR A 202 -1.38 -4.76 -2.62
N LYS A 203 -2.25 -5.78 -2.49
CA LYS A 203 -3.47 -5.96 -3.29
C LYS A 203 -4.73 -5.53 -2.54
N ASN A 204 -4.60 -4.90 -1.37
CA ASN A 204 -5.72 -4.39 -0.59
C ASN A 204 -6.12 -3.00 -1.11
N ILE A 205 -7.41 -2.79 -1.35
CA ILE A 205 -7.96 -1.52 -1.85
C ILE A 205 -8.46 -0.58 -0.74
N ARG A 206 -8.54 -1.05 0.51
CA ARG A 206 -8.73 -0.17 1.66
C ARG A 206 -7.36 0.39 2.02
N ASN A 207 -7.20 1.71 1.89
CA ASN A 207 -6.11 2.41 2.56
C ASN A 207 -6.09 1.97 4.03
N LEU A 208 -4.90 1.72 4.59
CA LEU A 208 -4.72 1.46 6.02
C LEU A 208 -5.39 2.59 6.79
N LEU A 209 -6.60 2.33 7.28
CA LEU A 209 -7.31 3.28 8.13
C LEU A 209 -6.46 3.42 9.40
N GLY A 210 -6.21 4.67 9.82
CA GLY A 210 -5.48 5.00 11.04
C GLY A 210 -6.13 4.40 12.30
N LYS A 211 -5.79 4.91 13.48
CA LYS A 211 -6.44 4.44 14.72
C LYS A 211 -7.96 4.59 14.63
N THR A 212 -8.69 3.49 14.76
CA THR A 212 -10.16 3.44 14.81
C THR A 212 -10.62 2.71 16.06
N GLU A 213 -11.87 2.91 16.48
CA GLU A 213 -12.51 2.16 17.58
C GLU A 213 -12.38 0.64 17.42
N VAL A 214 -12.35 0.14 16.17
CA VAL A 214 -12.15 -1.27 15.86
C VAL A 214 -10.74 -1.73 16.25
N ASN A 215 -9.71 -0.92 15.98
CA ASN A 215 -8.32 -1.25 16.35
C ASN A 215 -8.17 -1.31 17.87
N ASP A 216 -8.87 -0.45 18.62
CA ASP A 216 -8.83 -0.46 20.08
C ASP A 216 -9.58 -1.67 20.65
N ALA A 217 -10.73 -2.04 20.09
CA ALA A 217 -11.44 -3.26 20.47
C ALA A 217 -10.62 -4.54 20.21
N ILE A 218 -9.91 -4.59 19.08
CA ILE A 218 -8.98 -5.68 18.77
C ILE A 218 -7.89 -5.79 19.83
N LYS A 219 -7.26 -4.65 20.19
CA LYS A 219 -6.20 -4.62 21.21
C LYS A 219 -6.71 -5.04 22.58
N VAL A 220 -7.87 -4.55 22.99
CA VAL A 220 -8.51 -4.94 24.26
C VAL A 220 -8.74 -6.44 24.29
N THR A 221 -9.30 -7.01 23.22
CA THR A 221 -9.54 -8.46 23.16
C THR A 221 -8.23 -9.24 23.19
N ALA A 222 -7.24 -8.87 22.37
CA ALA A 222 -5.96 -9.56 22.32
C ALA A 222 -5.19 -9.54 23.64
N SER A 223 -5.26 -8.44 24.40
CA SER A 223 -4.54 -8.31 25.68
C SER A 223 -5.29 -8.89 26.87
N GLN A 224 -6.62 -8.75 26.92
CA GLN A 224 -7.41 -9.10 28.10
C GLN A 224 -8.14 -10.44 27.98
N ASN A 225 -8.56 -10.84 26.78
CA ASN A 225 -9.36 -12.03 26.54
C ASN A 225 -8.91 -12.76 25.24
N PRO A 226 -7.64 -13.18 25.14
CA PRO A 226 -7.06 -13.75 23.92
C PRO A 226 -7.81 -15.00 23.41
N GLU A 227 -8.36 -15.81 24.32
CA GLU A 227 -9.17 -16.98 24.02
C GLU A 227 -10.52 -16.64 23.37
N LEU A 228 -11.04 -15.43 23.61
CA LEU A 228 -12.27 -14.93 22.99
C LEU A 228 -12.03 -14.24 21.65
N PHE A 229 -10.76 -14.12 21.22
CA PHE A 229 -10.40 -13.34 20.03
C PHE A 229 -11.14 -13.80 18.77
N TRP A 230 -11.23 -15.13 18.58
CA TRP A 230 -11.92 -15.73 17.43
C TRP A 230 -13.40 -15.35 17.36
N TYR A 231 -14.04 -15.11 18.51
CA TYR A 231 -15.47 -14.81 18.60
C TYR A 231 -15.76 -13.32 18.37
N TYR A 232 -14.86 -12.44 18.78
CA TYR A 232 -15.11 -10.99 18.78
C TYR A 232 -14.51 -10.25 17.59
N ASN A 233 -13.49 -10.82 16.95
CA ASN A 233 -12.72 -10.12 15.92
C ASN A 233 -12.85 -10.80 14.56
N ASN A 234 -12.79 -9.97 13.52
CA ASN A 234 -12.81 -10.47 12.15
C ASN A 234 -11.51 -11.23 11.84
N GLY A 235 -11.68 -12.33 11.12
CA GLY A 235 -10.60 -13.10 10.54
C GLY A 235 -9.87 -12.37 9.41
N ILE A 236 -9.04 -13.11 8.68
CA ILE A 236 -8.23 -12.61 7.58
C ILE A 236 -8.52 -13.37 6.30
N THR A 237 -8.48 -12.69 5.17
CA THR A 237 -8.55 -13.31 3.84
C THR A 237 -7.34 -12.89 3.03
N LEU A 238 -6.61 -13.87 2.52
CA LEU A 238 -5.38 -13.70 1.77
C LEU A 238 -5.56 -14.25 0.36
N LEU A 239 -5.11 -13.49 -0.62
CA LEU A 239 -4.88 -13.97 -1.98
C LEU A 239 -3.44 -14.47 -2.07
N VAL A 240 -3.25 -15.62 -2.71
CA VAL A 240 -1.94 -16.26 -2.88
C VAL A 240 -1.78 -16.69 -4.34
N ASN A 241 -0.56 -16.66 -4.88
CA ASN A 241 -0.32 -17.11 -6.25
C ASN A 241 -0.15 -18.64 -6.33
N SER A 242 0.54 -19.23 -5.35
CA SER A 242 0.73 -20.68 -5.28
C SER A 242 0.63 -21.18 -3.84
N VAL A 243 0.35 -22.48 -3.72
CA VAL A 243 0.25 -23.20 -2.44
C VAL A 243 1.03 -24.49 -2.57
N GLU A 244 1.95 -24.74 -1.63
CA GLU A 244 2.69 -25.99 -1.51
C GLU A 244 2.45 -26.59 -0.11
N PRO A 245 1.57 -27.61 0.02
CA PRO A 245 1.40 -28.33 1.27
C PRO A 245 2.65 -29.10 1.64
N HIS A 246 3.08 -29.03 2.91
CA HIS A 246 4.21 -29.83 3.38
C HIS A 246 3.90 -31.32 3.28
N ARG A 247 4.89 -32.15 2.87
CA ARG A 247 4.75 -33.61 2.69
C ARG A 247 4.28 -34.37 3.96
N ARG A 248 4.33 -33.73 5.12
CA ARG A 248 3.94 -34.31 6.43
C ARG A 248 2.45 -34.12 6.74
N ASN A 249 1.71 -33.33 5.95
CA ASN A 249 0.29 -33.07 6.19
C ASN A 249 -0.57 -34.34 6.01
N ALA A 250 -0.21 -35.20 5.04
CA ALA A 250 -0.93 -36.46 4.77
C ALA A 250 -0.99 -37.40 5.99
N SER A 251 -0.05 -37.28 6.93
CA SER A 251 0.05 -38.15 8.11
C SER A 251 -0.72 -37.61 9.33
N ARG A 252 -1.14 -36.33 9.32
CA ARG A 252 -1.70 -35.63 10.49
C ARG A 252 -3.22 -35.38 10.40
N GLY A 253 -3.86 -35.82 9.32
CA GLY A 253 -5.27 -35.50 9.06
C GLY A 253 -5.50 -33.99 8.87
N PHE A 254 -6.74 -33.54 9.05
CA PHE A 254 -7.13 -32.13 8.89
C PHE A 254 -6.97 -31.29 10.17
N GLU A 255 -6.49 -31.88 11.27
CA GLU A 255 -6.33 -31.18 12.56
C GLU A 255 -5.22 -30.12 12.53
N ARG A 256 -4.12 -30.38 11.81
CA ARG A 256 -3.03 -29.42 11.65
C ARG A 256 -2.23 -29.69 10.38
N GLY A 257 -2.09 -28.68 9.53
CA GLY A 257 -1.30 -28.72 8.30
C GLY A 257 -0.29 -27.58 8.24
N CYS A 258 0.84 -27.81 7.59
CA CYS A 258 1.87 -26.81 7.34
C CYS A 258 1.95 -26.54 5.83
N PHE A 259 2.01 -25.27 5.43
CA PHE A 259 1.91 -24.84 4.04
C PHE A 259 2.91 -23.74 3.72
N ARG A 260 3.36 -23.71 2.47
CA ARG A 260 4.04 -22.58 1.89
C ARG A 260 3.11 -21.85 0.94
N PHE A 261 3.02 -20.53 1.09
CA PHE A 261 2.22 -19.65 0.26
C PHE A 261 3.10 -18.58 -0.39
N THR A 262 2.95 -18.37 -1.70
CA THR A 262 3.77 -17.38 -2.45
C THR A 262 2.96 -16.21 -2.96
N ASP A 263 3.57 -15.02 -3.05
CA ASP A 263 2.95 -13.76 -3.50
C ASP A 263 1.62 -13.47 -2.76
N VAL A 264 1.71 -13.54 -1.44
CA VAL A 264 0.60 -13.36 -0.51
C VAL A 264 0.19 -11.89 -0.41
N SER A 265 -1.12 -11.63 -0.39
CA SER A 265 -1.66 -10.34 0.01
C SER A 265 -2.96 -10.50 0.81
N VAL A 266 -3.02 -9.87 1.97
CA VAL A 266 -4.21 -9.77 2.82
C VAL A 266 -5.16 -8.75 2.20
N ILE A 267 -6.34 -9.20 1.77
CA ILE A 267 -7.38 -8.38 1.14
C ILE A 267 -8.54 -8.05 2.08
N ASN A 268 -8.63 -8.73 3.23
CA ASN A 268 -9.56 -8.45 4.33
C ASN A 268 -8.87 -8.78 5.67
N GLY A 269 -9.17 -8.00 6.71
CA GLY A 269 -8.57 -8.16 8.04
C GLY A 269 -7.27 -7.37 8.25
N ALA A 270 -7.03 -6.31 7.47
CA ALA A 270 -5.83 -5.47 7.61
C ALA A 270 -5.69 -4.84 9.01
N GLN A 271 -6.81 -4.46 9.64
CA GLN A 271 -6.85 -3.95 11.02
C GLN A 271 -6.47 -5.02 12.04
N THR A 272 -6.94 -6.26 11.84
CA THR A 272 -6.56 -7.43 12.67
C THR A 272 -5.05 -7.68 12.60
N VAL A 273 -4.50 -7.78 11.38
CA VAL A 273 -3.07 -8.05 11.14
C VAL A 273 -2.19 -6.92 11.69
N SER A 274 -2.49 -5.68 11.36
CA SER A 274 -1.68 -4.53 11.80
C SER A 274 -1.77 -4.30 13.31
N SER A 275 -2.95 -4.46 13.94
CA SER A 275 -3.09 -4.28 15.38
C SER A 275 -2.33 -5.35 16.16
N LEU A 276 -2.45 -6.62 15.79
CA LEU A 276 -1.70 -7.72 16.40
C LEU A 276 -0.19 -7.57 16.20
N GLY A 277 0.22 -7.20 14.98
CA GLY A 277 1.62 -6.96 14.66
C GLY A 277 2.25 -5.81 15.45
N MET A 278 1.54 -4.69 15.60
CA MET A 278 2.01 -3.54 16.38
C MET A 278 2.06 -3.83 17.89
N MET A 279 1.19 -4.69 18.40
CA MET A 279 1.12 -5.01 19.83
C MET A 279 1.94 -6.24 20.22
N ALA A 280 2.66 -6.85 19.29
CA ALA A 280 3.39 -8.09 19.51
C ALA A 280 4.34 -8.01 20.72
N GLY A 281 5.04 -6.87 20.86
CA GLY A 281 5.94 -6.62 22.00
C GLY A 281 5.23 -6.43 23.35
N SER A 282 3.95 -6.06 23.36
CA SER A 282 3.16 -5.84 24.59
C SER A 282 2.32 -7.04 25.02
N VAL A 283 1.89 -7.89 24.06
CA VAL A 283 1.09 -9.10 24.33
C VAL A 283 1.98 -10.28 24.68
N GLY A 284 3.21 -10.33 24.14
CA GLY A 284 4.20 -11.33 24.48
C GLY A 284 3.71 -12.76 24.25
N GLU A 285 3.83 -13.61 25.27
CA GLU A 285 3.52 -15.04 25.21
C GLU A 285 2.03 -15.35 24.94
N ASN A 286 1.13 -14.40 25.15
CA ASN A 286 -0.31 -14.62 24.95
C ASN A 286 -0.73 -14.70 23.47
N LEU A 287 0.14 -14.33 22.53
CA LEU A 287 -0.16 -14.34 21.10
C LEU A 287 -0.50 -15.73 20.56
N SER A 288 0.11 -16.79 21.10
CA SER A 288 -0.16 -18.18 20.68
C SER A 288 -1.56 -18.66 21.07
N ASN A 289 -2.18 -18.03 22.08
CA ASN A 289 -3.55 -18.34 22.53
C ASN A 289 -4.61 -17.68 21.65
N ILE A 290 -4.25 -16.66 20.87
CA ILE A 290 -5.13 -16.00 19.92
C ILE A 290 -5.32 -16.89 18.70
N LYS A 291 -6.58 -17.18 18.35
CA LYS A 291 -6.96 -17.94 17.16
C LYS A 291 -7.73 -17.07 16.18
N ILE A 292 -7.32 -17.10 14.91
CA ILE A 292 -7.82 -16.22 13.87
C ILE A 292 -8.30 -17.07 12.71
N SER A 293 -9.54 -16.87 12.27
CA SER A 293 -10.05 -17.51 11.07
C SER A 293 -9.33 -16.96 9.85
N ALA A 294 -8.69 -17.83 9.07
CA ALA A 294 -7.93 -17.45 7.89
C ALA A 294 -8.46 -18.17 6.65
N ARG A 295 -8.52 -17.46 5.52
CA ARG A 295 -8.81 -18.00 4.19
C ARG A 295 -7.67 -17.64 3.24
N PHE A 296 -7.11 -18.64 2.57
CA PHE A 296 -6.05 -18.52 1.57
C PHE A 296 -6.64 -18.93 0.22
N ILE A 297 -6.85 -17.96 -0.68
CA ILE A 297 -7.48 -18.19 -1.97
C ILE A 297 -6.41 -18.13 -3.05
N LYS A 298 -6.21 -19.25 -3.76
CA LYS A 298 -5.23 -19.32 -4.84
C LYS A 298 -5.75 -18.61 -6.08
N LEU A 299 -4.94 -17.69 -6.59
CA LEU A 299 -5.15 -17.03 -7.86
C LEU A 299 -4.44 -17.84 -8.94
N SER A 300 -5.21 -18.42 -9.87
CA SER A 300 -4.66 -19.12 -11.04
C SER A 300 -4.22 -18.14 -12.14
N GLY A 301 -3.52 -17.06 -11.77
CA GLY A 301 -3.05 -16.03 -12.70
C GLY A 301 -4.14 -15.12 -13.29
N ASN A 302 -5.36 -15.15 -12.75
CA ASN A 302 -6.49 -14.32 -13.23
C ASN A 302 -6.67 -13.07 -12.36
N GLU A 303 -6.17 -11.93 -12.85
CA GLU A 303 -6.24 -10.63 -12.14
C GLU A 303 -7.67 -10.09 -12.01
N ASP A 304 -8.57 -10.37 -12.95
CA ASP A 304 -9.96 -9.91 -12.89
C ASP A 304 -10.72 -10.56 -11.73
N ILE A 305 -10.44 -11.83 -11.46
CA ILE A 305 -11.00 -12.56 -10.33
C ILE A 305 -10.41 -12.04 -9.02
N ALA A 306 -9.10 -11.78 -8.97
CA ALA A 306 -8.47 -11.16 -7.82
C ALA A 306 -9.15 -9.82 -7.48
N ASN A 307 -9.36 -8.96 -8.48
CA ASN A 307 -10.04 -7.68 -8.32
C ASN A 307 -11.49 -7.84 -7.86
N SER A 308 -12.22 -8.80 -8.42
CA SER A 308 -13.62 -9.08 -8.07
C SER A 308 -13.78 -9.59 -6.63
N ILE A 309 -12.91 -10.52 -6.21
CA ILE A 309 -12.88 -11.04 -4.83
C ILE A 309 -12.52 -9.92 -3.87
N THR A 310 -11.48 -9.14 -4.18
CA THR A 310 -11.06 -8.00 -3.36
C THR A 310 -12.19 -6.98 -3.22
N LYS A 311 -12.87 -6.61 -4.31
CA LYS A 311 -14.04 -5.72 -4.28
C LYS A 311 -15.14 -6.30 -3.39
N ALA A 312 -15.58 -7.53 -3.64
CA ALA A 312 -16.66 -8.17 -2.88
C ALA A 312 -16.36 -8.28 -1.37
N ASN A 313 -15.12 -8.55 -0.98
CA ASN A 313 -14.72 -8.60 0.42
C ASN A 313 -14.68 -7.21 1.09
N ASN A 314 -14.56 -6.14 0.31
CA ASN A 314 -14.47 -4.76 0.80
C ASN A 314 -15.80 -4.00 0.79
N PHE A 315 -16.80 -4.43 0.00
CA PHE A 315 -18.14 -3.83 -0.07
C PHE A 315 -19.10 -4.19 1.09
N GLN A 316 -18.63 -4.87 2.14
CA GLN A 316 -19.46 -5.05 3.34
C GLN A 316 -19.63 -3.70 4.06
N ASN A 317 -20.87 -3.21 4.10
CA ASN A 317 -21.25 -1.95 4.76
C ASN A 317 -20.85 -1.96 6.24
N ARG A 318 -20.36 -0.82 6.73
CA ARG A 318 -20.16 -0.61 8.17
C ARG A 318 -21.54 -0.57 8.85
N VAL A 319 -21.81 -1.51 9.74
CA VAL A 319 -22.95 -1.43 10.65
C VAL A 319 -22.58 -0.46 11.77
N LEU A 320 -23.37 0.59 11.97
CA LEU A 320 -23.14 1.60 13.00
C LEU A 320 -23.76 1.16 14.33
N GLY A 321 -23.23 1.62 15.46
CA GLY A 321 -23.76 1.30 16.79
C GLY A 321 -25.26 1.62 16.95
N ARG A 322 -25.75 2.65 16.24
CA ARG A 322 -27.17 3.01 16.18
C ARG A 322 -28.05 1.92 15.53
N ASP A 323 -27.51 1.16 14.59
CA ASP A 323 -28.24 0.12 13.88
C ASP A 323 -28.52 -1.08 14.80
N PHE A 324 -27.70 -1.28 15.83
CA PHE A 324 -27.94 -2.24 16.92
C PHE A 324 -28.98 -1.72 17.93
N ALA A 325 -29.00 -0.41 18.20
CA ALA A 325 -29.97 0.20 19.11
C ALA A 325 -31.40 0.18 18.54
N SER A 326 -31.56 0.21 17.21
CA SER A 326 -32.86 0.11 16.53
C SER A 326 -33.42 -1.31 16.42
N GLN A 327 -32.67 -2.34 16.82
CA GLN A 327 -33.10 -3.74 16.82
C GLN A 327 -33.46 -4.28 18.22
N ARG A 328 -33.52 -3.41 19.23
CA ARG A 328 -33.88 -3.76 20.61
C ARG A 328 -35.30 -3.36 20.98
#